data_AF-D3JU42-F1
#
_entry.id   AF-D3JU42-F1
#
_cell.length_a   1.000
_cell.length_b   1.000
_cell.length_c   1.000
_cell.angle_alpha   90.00
_cell.angle_beta   90.00
_cell.angle_gamma   90.00
#
_symmetry.space_group_name_H-M   'P 1'
#
loop_
_entity.id
_entity.type
_entity.pdbx_description
1 polymer ?
#
loop_
_entity_poly.entity_id
_entity_poly.type
_entity_poly.pdbx_seq_one_letter_code
_entity_poly.pdbx_strand_id
1 'polypeptide(L)'
;IWSESTGGMLLSDLIPGLLVVFLLAGLLLPLLVDFGLLEFCGTLMTRIMRPLFTLPGRASINCMASWLGDGTIGVMMTSKQYESGYYTKREAAVIGTTFTAVSITFSFIVLSNVRLGHLFLPFYATVTFAGMAAAVIMPRIPPLSRKPDTYSPGATPAEEEVIPTAWSPWRWGLRQAVGKARQHGGAGSFLRDGCRNIIDLWIGVIPIVMAIGTLAVAIAKFTPVFKWLGWPFVPLLQLLGIPEAEAASQ
;
A
#
# COMPACT_ATOMS: atom_id res chain seq x y z
N ILE A 1 6.56 -2.70 29.99
CA ILE A 1 6.32 -1.71 28.92
C ILE A 1 7.65 -1.24 28.30
N TRP A 2 8.59 -0.75 29.12
CA TRP A 2 9.88 -0.20 28.65
C TRP A 2 11.01 -1.19 28.36
N SER A 3 10.84 -2.51 28.61
CA SER A 3 11.89 -3.47 28.25
C SER A 3 11.85 -3.79 26.75
N GLU A 4 13.01 -4.09 26.16
CA GLU A 4 13.15 -4.54 24.76
C GLU A 4 12.22 -5.72 24.45
N SER A 5 11.97 -6.57 25.44
CA SER A 5 11.12 -7.75 25.32
C SER A 5 9.62 -7.52 25.48
N THR A 6 9.16 -6.27 25.40
CA THR A 6 7.74 -5.93 25.48
C THR A 6 7.41 -4.85 24.46
N GLY A 7 7.50 -3.56 24.83
CA GLY A 7 7.22 -2.44 23.93
C GLY A 7 8.45 -1.56 23.64
N GLY A 8 9.58 -1.83 24.29
CA GLY A 8 10.79 -1.01 24.17
C GLY A 8 11.35 -0.97 22.75
N MET A 9 11.49 -2.14 22.11
CA MET A 9 11.98 -2.26 20.73
C MET A 9 11.09 -1.48 19.73
N LEU A 10 9.77 -1.52 19.91
CA LEU A 10 8.85 -0.78 19.05
C LEU A 10 9.01 0.73 19.26
N LEU A 11 9.15 1.16 20.51
CA LEU A 11 9.26 2.56 20.88
C LEU A 11 10.59 3.19 20.44
N SER A 12 11.71 2.49 20.61
CA SER A 12 13.05 3.04 20.32
C SER A 12 13.44 2.89 18.86
N ASP A 13 13.04 1.80 18.20
CA ASP A 13 13.65 1.41 16.94
C ASP A 13 12.69 1.47 15.74
N LEU A 14 11.37 1.45 15.99
CA LEU A 14 10.36 1.38 14.95
C LEU A 14 9.54 2.68 14.84
N ILE A 15 9.08 3.25 15.97
CA ILE A 15 8.29 4.50 15.95
C ILE A 15 9.05 5.69 15.33
N PRO A 16 10.32 5.97 15.67
CA PRO A 16 11.01 7.14 15.11
C PRO A 16 11.07 7.09 13.58
N GLY A 17 11.29 5.89 13.03
CA GLY A 17 11.24 5.65 11.60
C GLY A 17 9.85 5.89 11.01
N LEU A 18 8.79 5.37 11.66
CA LEU A 18 7.40 5.61 11.23
C LEU A 18 7.02 7.09 11.26
N LEU A 19 7.47 7.86 12.26
CA LEU A 19 7.18 9.30 12.35
C LEU A 19 7.70 10.06 11.12
N VAL A 20 8.94 9.79 10.71
CA VAL A 20 9.56 10.41 9.53
C VAL A 20 8.85 9.99 8.24
N VAL A 21 8.49 8.70 8.11
CA VAL A 21 7.77 8.19 6.94
C VAL A 21 6.40 8.85 6.84
N PHE A 22 5.63 8.87 7.92
CA PHE A 22 4.30 9.47 7.93
C PHE A 22 4.31 10.99 7.74
N LEU A 23 5.40 11.67 8.15
CA LEU A 23 5.62 13.08 7.83
C LEU A 23 5.68 13.30 6.31
N LEU A 24 6.54 12.55 5.63
CA LEU A 24 6.72 12.66 4.18
C LEU A 24 5.47 12.21 3.43
N ALA A 25 4.87 11.10 3.86
CA ALA A 25 3.64 10.56 3.32
C ALA A 25 2.50 11.57 3.37
N GLY A 26 2.23 12.12 4.55
CA GLY A 26 1.12 13.04 4.77
C GLY A 26 1.28 14.32 3.96
N LEU A 27 2.51 14.82 3.82
CA LEU A 27 2.82 15.99 2.98
C LEU A 27 2.66 15.71 1.48
N LEU A 28 3.06 14.53 1.01
CA LEU A 28 3.01 14.17 -0.42
C LEU A 28 1.61 13.72 -0.86
N LEU A 29 0.76 13.22 0.05
CA LEU A 29 -0.56 12.67 -0.26
C LEU A 29 -1.48 13.62 -1.02
N PRO A 30 -1.63 14.91 -0.64
CA PRO A 30 -2.43 15.86 -1.42
C PRO A 30 -1.87 16.05 -2.84
N LEU A 31 -0.55 16.01 -3.01
CA LEU A 31 0.08 16.12 -4.33
C LEU A 31 -0.32 14.95 -5.24
N LEU A 32 -0.41 13.75 -4.66
CA LEU A 32 -0.85 12.56 -5.38
C LEU A 32 -2.32 12.64 -5.81
N VAL A 33 -3.22 13.04 -4.92
CA VAL A 33 -4.69 12.93 -5.14
C VAL A 33 -5.31 14.19 -5.74
N ASP A 34 -4.88 15.36 -5.29
CA ASP A 34 -5.60 16.62 -5.50
C ASP A 34 -4.91 17.53 -6.53
N PHE A 35 -3.61 17.35 -6.76
CA PHE A 35 -2.82 18.16 -7.70
C PHE A 35 -2.67 17.55 -9.10
N GLY A 36 -3.46 16.53 -9.43
CA GLY A 36 -3.52 16.00 -10.79
C GLY A 36 -2.45 14.96 -11.14
N LEU A 37 -1.54 14.63 -10.21
CA LEU A 37 -0.54 13.58 -10.43
C LEU A 37 -1.21 12.23 -10.70
N LEU A 38 -2.35 11.98 -10.04
CA LEU A 38 -3.16 10.78 -10.27
C LEU A 38 -3.63 10.68 -11.72
N GLU A 39 -4.15 11.76 -12.27
CA GLU A 39 -4.63 11.83 -13.64
C GLU A 39 -3.48 11.71 -14.65
N PHE A 40 -2.32 12.32 -14.35
CA PHE A 40 -1.14 12.25 -15.22
C PHE A 40 -0.55 10.84 -15.30
N CYS A 41 -0.17 10.29 -14.15
CA CYS A 41 0.47 8.98 -14.12
C CYS A 41 -0.54 7.86 -14.37
N GLY A 42 -1.82 8.03 -14.00
CA GLY A 42 -2.90 7.10 -14.31
C GLY A 42 -3.09 6.94 -15.82
N THR A 43 -3.23 8.04 -16.57
CA THR A 43 -3.39 8.01 -18.04
C THR A 43 -2.19 7.42 -18.77
N LEU A 44 -0.96 7.64 -18.28
CA LEU A 44 0.24 7.00 -18.83
C LEU A 44 0.26 5.50 -18.55
N MET A 45 -0.14 5.11 -17.35
CA MET A 45 -0.13 3.72 -16.89
C MET A 45 -1.32 2.90 -17.38
N THR A 46 -2.41 3.50 -17.88
CA THR A 46 -3.57 2.78 -18.43
C THR A 46 -3.15 1.75 -19.49
N ARG A 47 -2.16 2.08 -20.34
CA ARG A 47 -1.63 1.16 -21.37
C ARG A 47 -0.91 -0.08 -20.81
N ILE A 48 -0.44 -0.02 -19.56
CA ILE A 48 0.29 -1.11 -18.91
C ILE A 48 -0.64 -1.84 -17.93
N MET A 49 -1.40 -1.10 -17.11
CA MET A 49 -2.23 -1.65 -16.04
C MET A 49 -3.39 -2.49 -16.57
N ARG A 50 -4.07 -2.04 -17.63
CA ARG A 50 -5.23 -2.75 -18.19
C ARG A 50 -4.85 -4.12 -18.79
N PRO A 51 -3.84 -4.24 -19.69
CA PRO A 51 -3.49 -5.56 -20.24
C PRO A 51 -2.76 -6.47 -19.25
N LEU A 52 -1.87 -5.94 -18.40
CA LEU A 52 -1.05 -6.76 -17.54
C LEU A 52 -1.81 -7.20 -16.27
N PHE A 53 -2.53 -6.27 -15.64
CA PHE A 53 -3.13 -6.46 -14.32
C PHE A 53 -4.67 -6.44 -14.31
N THR A 54 -5.33 -6.20 -15.46
CA THR A 54 -6.79 -6.10 -15.58
C THR A 54 -7.41 -4.99 -14.73
N LEU A 55 -6.63 -3.92 -14.51
CA LEU A 55 -6.98 -2.77 -13.67
C LEU A 55 -6.98 -1.45 -14.46
N PRO A 56 -7.74 -0.44 -14.04
CA PRO A 56 -7.73 0.89 -14.64
C PRO A 56 -6.38 1.59 -14.41
N GLY A 57 -6.02 2.55 -15.25
CA GLY A 57 -4.76 3.28 -15.15
C GLY A 57 -4.59 3.98 -13.80
N ARG A 58 -5.66 4.61 -13.28
CA ARG A 58 -5.71 5.21 -11.93
C ARG A 58 -5.21 4.28 -10.80
N ALA A 59 -5.30 2.97 -10.95
CA ALA A 59 -4.83 2.02 -9.95
C ALA A 59 -3.30 2.07 -9.74
N SER A 60 -2.52 2.52 -10.73
CA SER A 60 -1.06 2.65 -10.60
C SER A 60 -0.67 3.67 -9.54
N ILE A 61 -1.53 4.67 -9.34
CA ILE A 61 -1.35 5.73 -8.37
C ILE A 61 -1.60 5.22 -6.97
N ASN A 62 -2.59 4.34 -6.80
CA ASN A 62 -2.80 3.66 -5.51
C ASN A 62 -1.57 2.82 -5.14
N CYS A 63 -0.95 2.16 -6.12
CA CYS A 63 0.32 1.45 -5.91
C CYS A 63 1.45 2.41 -5.49
N MET A 64 1.65 3.50 -6.22
CA MET A 64 2.65 4.53 -5.89
C MET A 64 2.40 5.18 -4.51
N ALA A 65 1.14 5.47 -4.18
CA ALA A 65 0.75 6.04 -2.90
C ALA A 65 0.99 5.06 -1.74
N SER A 66 0.80 3.76 -1.97
CA SER A 66 1.09 2.72 -0.98
C SER A 66 2.59 2.63 -0.66
N TRP A 67 3.46 2.79 -1.66
CA TRP A 67 4.91 2.85 -1.45
C TRP A 67 5.37 4.07 -0.65
N LEU A 68 4.76 5.24 -0.90
CA LEU A 68 5.14 6.49 -0.24
C LEU A 68 4.57 6.62 1.18
N GLY A 69 3.35 6.12 1.38
CA GLY A 69 2.61 6.31 2.60
C GLY A 69 2.61 5.10 3.51
N ASP A 70 1.65 4.23 3.27
CA ASP A 70 1.50 2.94 3.90
C ASP A 70 0.42 2.16 3.15
N GLY A 71 0.39 0.83 3.31
CA GLY A 71 -0.65 -0.02 2.74
C GLY A 71 -2.06 0.43 3.15
N THR A 72 -2.22 0.97 4.36
CA THR A 72 -3.52 1.52 4.85
C THR A 72 -4.03 2.70 4.03
N ILE A 73 -3.15 3.60 3.59
CA ILE A 73 -3.50 4.74 2.74
C ILE A 73 -3.96 4.22 1.37
N GLY A 74 -3.26 3.23 0.82
CA GLY A 74 -3.65 2.58 -0.43
C GLY A 74 -5.05 1.98 -0.37
N VAL A 75 -5.37 1.28 0.73
CA VAL A 75 -6.72 0.72 0.96
C VAL A 75 -7.78 1.82 1.08
N MET A 76 -7.52 2.87 1.86
CA MET A 76 -8.45 3.98 2.05
C MET A 76 -8.75 4.70 0.73
N MET A 77 -7.72 5.00 -0.06
CA MET A 77 -7.88 5.59 -1.40
C MET A 77 -8.70 4.68 -2.30
N THR A 78 -8.44 3.38 -2.27
CA THR A 78 -9.19 2.40 -3.04
C THR A 78 -10.69 2.40 -2.66
N SER A 79 -11.01 2.50 -1.36
CA SER A 79 -12.41 2.61 -0.90
C SER A 79 -13.07 3.88 -1.42
N LYS A 80 -12.42 5.04 -1.27
CA LYS A 80 -12.96 6.33 -1.76
C LYS A 80 -13.23 6.31 -3.26
N GLN A 81 -12.33 5.72 -4.04
CA GLN A 81 -12.47 5.63 -5.50
C GLN A 81 -13.58 4.65 -5.90
N TYR A 82 -13.76 3.55 -5.16
CA TYR A 82 -14.88 2.62 -5.35
C TYR A 82 -16.23 3.30 -5.04
N GLU A 83 -16.33 4.00 -3.91
CA GLU A 83 -17.51 4.76 -3.51
C GLU A 83 -17.86 5.89 -4.50
N SER A 84 -16.83 6.50 -5.09
CA SER A 84 -16.97 7.56 -6.10
C SER A 84 -17.25 7.03 -7.52
N GLY A 85 -17.41 5.71 -7.71
CA GLY A 85 -17.77 5.11 -9.00
C GLY A 85 -16.63 4.96 -10.01
N TYR A 86 -15.37 5.10 -9.59
CA TYR A 86 -14.20 4.91 -10.47
C TYR A 86 -13.74 3.45 -10.57
N TYR A 87 -14.04 2.64 -9.56
CA TYR A 87 -13.69 1.21 -9.54
C TYR A 87 -14.94 0.35 -9.44
N THR A 88 -14.88 -0.80 -10.08
CA THR A 88 -15.79 -1.92 -9.79
C THR A 88 -15.39 -2.62 -8.50
N LYS A 89 -16.30 -3.41 -7.94
CA LYS A 89 -16.06 -4.21 -6.73
C LYS A 89 -14.90 -5.21 -6.93
N ARG A 90 -14.77 -5.78 -8.13
CA ARG A 90 -13.64 -6.65 -8.49
C ARG A 90 -12.33 -5.88 -8.48
N GLU A 91 -12.27 -4.75 -9.16
CA GLU A 91 -11.06 -3.92 -9.25
C GLU A 91 -10.64 -3.41 -7.87
N ALA A 92 -11.57 -2.90 -7.06
CA ALA A 92 -11.29 -2.44 -5.71
C ALA A 92 -10.74 -3.57 -4.81
N ALA A 93 -11.31 -4.78 -4.90
CA ALA A 93 -10.82 -5.94 -4.16
C ALA A 93 -9.41 -6.35 -4.59
N VAL A 94 -9.12 -6.34 -5.91
CA VAL A 94 -7.79 -6.66 -6.44
C VAL A 94 -6.76 -5.61 -6.02
N ILE A 95 -7.08 -4.32 -6.14
CA ILE A 95 -6.18 -3.22 -5.76
C ILE A 95 -5.88 -3.30 -4.26
N GLY A 96 -6.92 -3.42 -3.43
CA GLY A 96 -6.79 -3.45 -1.97
C GLY A 96 -6.08 -4.68 -1.41
N THR A 97 -5.94 -5.76 -2.19
CA THR A 97 -5.27 -6.99 -1.75
C THR A 97 -3.89 -7.18 -2.35
N THR A 98 -3.65 -6.67 -3.56
CA THR A 98 -2.45 -7.01 -4.33
C THR A 98 -1.59 -5.80 -4.70
N PHE A 99 -2.16 -4.58 -4.69
CA PHE A 99 -1.45 -3.34 -5.04
C PHE A 99 -1.19 -2.43 -3.85
N THR A 100 -1.59 -2.83 -2.65
CA THR A 100 -1.28 -2.16 -1.38
C THR A 100 0.05 -2.67 -0.83
N ALA A 101 1.14 -2.25 -1.48
CA ALA A 101 2.48 -2.65 -1.09
C ALA A 101 2.92 -1.99 0.22
N VAL A 102 3.76 -2.71 0.98
CA VAL A 102 4.41 -2.17 2.17
C VAL A 102 5.40 -1.07 1.77
N SER A 103 5.47 0.00 2.58
CA SER A 103 6.37 1.13 2.35
C SER A 103 7.84 0.70 2.30
N ILE A 104 8.58 1.20 1.31
CA ILE A 104 10.02 0.97 1.10
C ILE A 104 10.80 1.27 2.39
N THR A 105 10.52 2.42 2.98
CA THR A 105 11.23 2.90 4.16
C THR A 105 10.91 2.04 5.38
N PHE A 106 9.66 1.60 5.54
CA PHE A 106 9.29 0.69 6.61
C PHE A 106 10.00 -0.66 6.48
N SER A 107 10.01 -1.24 5.27
CA SER A 107 10.78 -2.46 5.01
C SER A 107 12.27 -2.30 5.34
N PHE A 108 12.86 -1.14 5.03
CA PHE A 108 14.26 -0.84 5.37
C PHE A 108 14.50 -0.76 6.88
N ILE A 109 13.62 -0.07 7.62
CA ILE A 109 13.71 0.05 9.09
C ILE A 109 13.61 -1.32 9.74
N VAL A 110 12.63 -2.14 9.33
CA VAL A 110 12.46 -3.51 9.85
C VAL A 110 13.71 -4.36 9.58
N LEU A 111 14.24 -4.35 8.35
CA LEU A 111 15.46 -5.09 8.01
C LEU A 111 16.68 -4.62 8.81
N SER A 112 16.77 -3.31 9.05
CA SER A 112 17.86 -2.73 9.84
C SER A 112 17.79 -3.18 11.29
N ASN A 113 16.59 -3.27 11.86
CA ASN A 113 16.36 -3.73 13.23
C ASN A 113 16.72 -5.20 13.46
N VAL A 114 16.58 -6.05 12.44
CA VAL A 114 17.03 -7.45 12.48
C VAL A 114 18.48 -7.63 12.00
N ARG A 115 19.24 -6.53 11.85
CA ARG A 115 20.65 -6.50 11.39
C ARG A 115 20.86 -7.06 9.97
N LEU A 116 19.83 -7.05 9.13
CA LEU A 116 19.86 -7.48 7.73
C LEU A 116 19.79 -6.31 6.72
N GLY A 117 20.04 -5.07 7.16
CA GLY A 117 20.01 -3.89 6.28
C GLY A 117 20.92 -3.98 5.06
N HIS A 118 22.03 -4.72 5.13
CA HIS A 118 22.93 -4.96 4.00
C HIS A 118 22.30 -5.81 2.88
N LEU A 119 21.28 -6.63 3.20
CA LEU A 119 20.49 -7.40 2.24
C LEU A 119 19.23 -6.66 1.79
N PHE A 120 19.08 -5.37 2.12
CA PHE A 120 17.88 -4.63 1.79
C PHE A 120 17.55 -4.67 0.29
N LEU A 121 18.53 -4.40 -0.56
CA LEU A 121 18.30 -4.38 -2.01
C LEU A 121 17.86 -5.74 -2.56
N PRO A 122 18.56 -6.87 -2.30
CA PRO A 122 18.10 -8.18 -2.78
C PRO A 122 16.78 -8.62 -2.13
N PHE A 123 16.56 -8.34 -0.84
CA PHE A 123 15.28 -8.62 -0.19
C PHE A 123 14.14 -7.86 -0.86
N TYR A 124 14.28 -6.55 -1.00
CA TYR A 124 13.24 -5.69 -1.55
C TYR A 124 12.96 -6.04 -3.02
N ALA A 125 14.00 -6.28 -3.82
CA ALA A 125 13.84 -6.74 -5.20
C ALA A 125 13.05 -8.05 -5.29
N THR A 126 13.33 -9.01 -4.39
CA THR A 126 12.62 -10.29 -4.34
C THR A 126 11.15 -10.10 -3.97
N VAL A 127 10.87 -9.29 -2.94
CA VAL A 127 9.49 -8.98 -2.50
C VAL A 127 8.73 -8.23 -3.59
N THR A 128 9.34 -7.25 -4.26
CA THR A 128 8.72 -6.52 -5.37
C THR A 128 8.43 -7.46 -6.54
N PHE A 129 9.37 -8.34 -6.90
CA PHE A 129 9.17 -9.31 -7.98
C PHE A 129 8.05 -10.30 -7.66
N ALA A 130 8.06 -10.88 -6.45
CA ALA A 130 7.02 -11.78 -5.97
C ALA A 130 5.65 -11.08 -5.93
N GLY A 131 5.61 -9.83 -5.45
CA GLY A 131 4.42 -9.00 -5.43
C GLY A 131 3.90 -8.69 -6.83
N MET A 132 4.79 -8.41 -7.79
CA MET A 132 4.41 -8.17 -9.18
C MET A 132 3.89 -9.45 -9.85
N ALA A 133 4.51 -10.61 -9.59
CA ALA A 133 4.00 -11.90 -10.04
C ALA A 133 2.61 -12.19 -9.45
N ALA A 134 2.43 -11.96 -8.14
CA ALA A 134 1.13 -12.07 -7.49
C ALA A 134 0.11 -11.10 -8.09
N ALA A 135 0.50 -9.86 -8.40
CA ALA A 135 -0.36 -8.87 -9.07
C ALA A 135 -0.83 -9.31 -10.45
N VAL A 136 -0.05 -10.11 -11.18
CA VAL A 136 -0.48 -10.71 -12.45
C VAL A 136 -1.38 -11.93 -12.21
N ILE A 137 -1.06 -12.79 -11.25
CA ILE A 137 -1.73 -14.08 -11.06
C ILE A 137 -3.05 -13.94 -10.29
N MET A 138 -3.02 -13.23 -9.15
CA MET A 138 -4.13 -13.11 -8.19
C MET A 138 -5.44 -12.60 -8.79
N PRO A 139 -5.48 -11.59 -9.68
CA PRO A 139 -6.73 -11.12 -10.28
C PRO A 139 -7.42 -12.18 -11.15
N ARG A 140 -6.65 -13.17 -11.63
CA ARG A 140 -7.10 -14.21 -12.57
C ARG A 140 -7.54 -15.49 -11.86
N ILE A 141 -7.18 -15.67 -10.59
CA ILE A 141 -7.56 -16.85 -9.79
C ILE A 141 -8.72 -16.53 -8.82
N PRO A 142 -9.57 -17.51 -8.49
CA PRO A 142 -10.58 -17.34 -7.44
C PRO A 142 -9.88 -17.15 -6.08
N PRO A 143 -10.46 -16.36 -5.14
CA PRO A 143 -11.80 -15.79 -5.17
C PRO A 143 -11.92 -14.43 -5.88
N LEU A 144 -10.81 -13.79 -6.23
CA LEU A 144 -10.80 -12.43 -6.79
C LEU A 144 -11.41 -12.40 -8.20
N SER A 145 -11.11 -13.40 -9.04
CA SER A 145 -11.69 -13.50 -10.38
C SER A 145 -13.21 -13.74 -10.41
N ARG A 146 -13.81 -14.18 -9.29
CA ARG A 146 -15.26 -14.43 -9.16
C ARG A 146 -16.02 -13.22 -8.61
N LYS A 147 -15.35 -12.13 -8.26
CA LYS A 147 -16.03 -10.92 -7.78
C LYS A 147 -16.73 -10.22 -8.97
N PRO A 148 -17.97 -9.74 -8.80
CA PRO A 148 -18.70 -9.10 -9.89
C PRO A 148 -18.13 -7.72 -10.20
N ASP A 149 -18.17 -7.33 -11.48
CA ASP A 149 -17.80 -5.99 -11.97
C ASP A 149 -18.95 -4.99 -11.74
N THR A 150 -19.38 -4.83 -10.49
CA THR A 150 -20.44 -3.89 -10.08
C THR A 150 -19.85 -2.67 -9.39
N TYR A 151 -20.36 -1.48 -9.69
CA TYR A 151 -20.00 -0.23 -8.99
C TYR A 151 -20.72 -0.11 -7.63
N SER A 152 -20.28 0.85 -6.81
CA SER A 152 -20.94 1.15 -5.53
C SER A 152 -22.42 1.54 -5.73
N PRO A 153 -23.35 1.06 -4.88
CA PRO A 153 -24.76 1.44 -4.98
C PRO A 153 -24.95 2.97 -4.91
N GLY A 154 -25.54 3.55 -5.95
CA GLY A 154 -25.79 5.00 -6.04
C GLY A 154 -24.67 5.82 -6.68
N ALA A 155 -23.54 5.22 -7.04
CA ALA A 155 -22.48 5.90 -7.78
C ALA A 155 -22.77 5.89 -9.29
N THR A 156 -22.63 7.05 -9.95
CA THR A 156 -22.56 7.12 -11.41
C THR A 156 -21.19 6.62 -11.86
N PRO A 157 -21.09 5.61 -12.73
CA PRO A 157 -19.82 5.16 -13.28
C PRO A 157 -19.07 6.35 -13.88
N ALA A 158 -17.85 6.59 -13.42
CA ALA A 158 -16.99 7.58 -14.05
C ALA A 158 -16.73 7.16 -15.51
N GLU A 159 -16.66 8.12 -16.43
CA GLU A 159 -16.26 7.83 -17.80
C GLU A 159 -14.95 7.05 -17.79
N GLU A 160 -14.89 5.93 -18.52
CA GLU A 160 -13.65 5.15 -18.65
C GLU A 160 -12.53 6.09 -19.09
N GLU A 161 -11.29 5.83 -18.62
CA GLU A 161 -10.08 6.54 -19.04
C GLU A 161 -9.76 6.27 -20.52
N VAL A 162 -10.64 6.68 -21.42
CA VAL A 162 -10.48 6.60 -22.86
C VAL A 162 -9.65 7.81 -23.26
N ILE A 163 -8.39 7.55 -23.59
CA ILE A 163 -7.53 8.57 -24.19
C ILE A 163 -8.13 8.89 -25.57
N PRO A 164 -8.55 10.14 -25.85
CA PRO A 164 -9.10 10.49 -27.15
C PRO A 164 -8.08 10.16 -28.26
N THR A 165 -8.52 9.54 -29.35
CA THR A 165 -7.64 9.07 -30.46
C THR A 165 -6.77 10.17 -31.06
N ALA A 166 -7.19 11.43 -30.94
CA ALA A 166 -6.44 12.60 -31.41
C ALA A 166 -5.31 13.08 -30.48
N TRP A 167 -5.14 12.49 -29.28
CA TRP A 167 -4.20 12.98 -28.27
C TRP A 167 -3.16 11.92 -27.88
N SER A 168 -1.89 12.35 -27.76
CA SER A 168 -0.85 11.54 -27.14
C SER A 168 -1.10 11.39 -25.63
N PRO A 169 -0.93 10.20 -25.01
CA PRO A 169 -1.17 9.97 -23.58
C PRO A 169 -0.49 10.98 -22.67
N TRP A 170 0.73 11.40 -23.03
CA TRP A 170 1.50 12.41 -22.29
C TRP A 170 0.79 13.77 -22.28
N ARG A 171 0.36 14.25 -23.45
CA ARG A 171 -0.32 15.56 -23.60
C ARG A 171 -1.70 15.53 -22.95
N TRP A 172 -2.40 14.41 -23.03
CA TRP A 172 -3.70 14.23 -22.40
C TRP A 172 -3.60 14.19 -20.87
N GLY A 173 -2.70 13.37 -20.34
CA GLY A 173 -2.45 13.30 -18.90
C GLY A 173 -2.03 14.66 -18.33
N LEU A 174 -1.15 15.39 -19.01
CA LEU A 174 -0.72 16.70 -18.56
C LEU A 174 -1.89 17.70 -18.53
N ARG A 175 -2.76 17.67 -19.54
CA ARG A 175 -3.95 18.51 -19.59
C ARG A 175 -4.92 18.21 -18.45
N GLN A 176 -5.17 16.92 -18.17
CA GLN A 176 -6.03 16.49 -17.06
C GLN A 176 -5.45 16.91 -15.70
N ALA A 177 -4.14 16.71 -15.52
CA ALA A 177 -3.44 17.10 -14.30
C ALA A 177 -3.48 18.61 -14.06
N VAL A 178 -3.19 19.41 -15.09
CA VAL A 178 -3.25 20.88 -15.01
C VAL A 178 -4.69 21.35 -14.76
N GLY A 179 -5.69 20.70 -15.38
CA GLY A 179 -7.10 21.00 -15.14
C GLY A 179 -7.49 20.81 -13.68
N LYS A 180 -7.06 19.70 -13.07
CA LYS A 180 -7.31 19.41 -11.66
C LYS A 180 -6.52 20.30 -10.71
N ALA A 181 -5.24 20.53 -10.99
CA ALA A 181 -4.40 21.44 -10.20
C ALA A 181 -4.96 22.87 -10.17
N ARG A 182 -5.57 23.34 -11.26
CA ARG A 182 -6.23 24.66 -11.31
C ARG A 182 -7.47 24.78 -10.42
N GLN A 183 -8.10 23.67 -10.08
CA GLN A 183 -9.29 23.66 -9.20
C GLN A 183 -8.91 23.58 -7.72
N HIS A 184 -7.64 23.32 -7.39
CA HIS A 184 -7.19 23.21 -6.01
C HIS A 184 -6.92 24.58 -5.38
N GLY A 185 -7.15 24.70 -4.07
CA GLY A 185 -7.07 25.95 -3.28
C GLY A 185 -5.67 26.57 -3.09
N GLY A 186 -4.70 26.19 -3.92
CA GLY A 186 -3.32 26.69 -3.89
C GLY A 186 -2.42 26.07 -2.82
N ALA A 187 -1.28 26.72 -2.54
CA ALA A 187 -0.26 26.22 -1.61
C ALA A 187 -0.72 26.20 -0.13
N GLY A 188 -1.67 27.08 0.23
CA GLY A 188 -2.22 27.15 1.58
C GLY A 188 -3.10 25.95 1.94
N SER A 189 -3.97 25.51 1.02
CA SER A 189 -4.75 24.28 1.20
C SER A 189 -3.85 23.05 1.22
N PHE A 190 -2.85 22.99 0.33
CA PHE A 190 -1.86 21.91 0.32
C PHE A 190 -1.18 21.69 1.67
N LEU A 191 -0.64 22.75 2.28
CA LEU A 191 0.02 22.63 3.59
C LEU A 191 -0.98 22.26 4.69
N ARG A 192 -2.19 22.82 4.66
CA ARG A 192 -3.24 22.49 5.63
C ARG A 192 -3.64 21.02 5.54
N ASP A 193 -3.90 20.53 4.34
CA ASP A 193 -4.31 19.15 4.09
C ASP A 193 -3.15 18.19 4.38
N GLY A 194 -1.93 18.57 4.02
CA GLY A 194 -0.71 17.83 4.35
C GLY A 194 -0.52 17.67 5.87
N CYS A 195 -0.57 18.78 6.61
CA CYS A 195 -0.49 18.76 8.08
C CYS A 195 -1.60 17.92 8.71
N ARG A 196 -2.83 18.03 8.20
CA ARG A 196 -3.96 17.22 8.67
C ARG A 196 -3.69 15.73 8.46
N ASN A 197 -3.24 15.34 7.27
CA ASN A 197 -2.89 13.96 6.96
C ASN A 197 -1.77 13.42 7.87
N ILE A 198 -0.74 14.22 8.14
CA ILE A 198 0.35 13.85 9.06
C ILE A 198 -0.20 13.55 10.45
N ILE A 199 -1.02 14.46 11.00
CA ILE A 199 -1.63 14.31 12.32
C ILE A 199 -2.55 13.09 12.36
N ASP A 200 -3.38 12.91 11.33
CA ASP A 200 -4.30 11.77 11.22
C ASP A 200 -3.53 10.43 11.20
N LEU A 201 -2.41 10.35 10.48
CA LEU A 201 -1.55 9.16 10.45
C LEU A 201 -0.84 8.92 11.79
N TRP A 202 -0.30 9.96 12.41
CA TRP A 202 0.39 9.84 13.69
C TRP A 202 -0.54 9.41 14.81
N ILE A 203 -1.70 10.06 14.95
CA ILE A 203 -2.64 9.77 16.03
C ILE A 203 -3.45 8.51 15.73
N GLY A 204 -3.78 8.28 14.46
CA GLY A 204 -4.59 7.13 14.05
C GLY A 204 -3.81 5.81 14.05
N VAL A 205 -2.56 5.80 13.58
CA VAL A 205 -1.84 4.55 13.30
C VAL A 205 -0.83 4.20 14.40
N ILE A 206 -0.04 5.16 14.89
CA ILE A 206 1.07 4.87 15.83
C ILE A 206 0.58 4.22 17.14
N PRO A 207 -0.49 4.71 17.81
CA PRO A 207 -0.98 4.09 19.04
C PRO A 207 -1.49 2.66 18.81
N ILE A 208 -2.14 2.41 17.66
CA ILE A 208 -2.65 1.09 17.30
C ILE A 208 -1.49 0.12 17.07
N VAL A 209 -0.49 0.54 16.29
CA VAL A 209 0.73 -0.25 16.06
C VAL A 209 1.44 -0.54 17.38
N MET A 210 1.50 0.42 18.30
CA MET A 210 2.08 0.20 19.63
C MET A 210 1.30 -0.80 20.47
N ALA A 211 -0.02 -0.67 20.54
CA ALA A 211 -0.87 -1.56 21.32
C ALA A 211 -0.80 -3.00 20.78
N ILE A 212 -1.03 -3.17 19.47
CA ILE A 212 -1.04 -4.49 18.82
C ILE A 212 0.36 -5.09 18.81
N GLY A 213 1.38 -4.30 18.46
CA GLY A 213 2.77 -4.78 18.41
C GLY A 213 3.27 -5.22 19.79
N THR A 214 3.01 -4.42 20.83
CA THR A 214 3.41 -4.78 22.20
C THR A 214 2.70 -6.05 22.67
N LEU A 215 1.41 -6.19 22.36
CA LEU A 215 0.64 -7.40 22.66
C LEU A 215 1.20 -8.60 21.91
N ALA A 216 1.51 -8.45 20.62
CA ALA A 216 2.07 -9.51 19.79
C ALA A 216 3.42 -10.01 20.33
N VAL A 217 4.33 -9.09 20.69
CA VAL A 217 5.62 -9.44 21.31
C VAL A 217 5.43 -10.13 22.65
N ALA A 218 4.49 -9.65 23.48
CA ALA A 218 4.18 -10.30 24.76
C ALA A 218 3.63 -11.72 24.56
N ILE A 219 2.69 -11.91 23.62
CA ILE A 219 2.14 -13.22 23.29
C ILE A 219 3.24 -14.14 22.76
N ALA A 220 4.07 -13.66 21.82
CA ALA A 220 5.16 -14.44 21.24
C ALA A 220 6.19 -14.89 22.30
N LYS A 221 6.51 -14.03 23.27
CA LYS A 221 7.51 -14.33 24.30
C LYS A 221 6.98 -15.19 25.44
N PHE A 222 5.74 -14.98 25.86
CA PHE A 222 5.19 -15.61 27.07
C PHE A 222 4.21 -16.74 26.79
N THR A 223 3.82 -16.99 25.53
CA THR A 223 2.87 -18.05 25.18
C THR A 223 3.32 -18.84 23.95
N PRO A 224 2.95 -20.14 23.84
CA PRO A 224 3.26 -20.96 22.67
C PRO A 224 2.34 -20.70 21.47
N VAL A 225 1.55 -19.62 21.46
CA VAL A 225 0.54 -19.35 20.43
C VAL A 225 1.16 -19.26 19.04
N PHE A 226 2.27 -18.54 18.88
CA PHE A 226 2.98 -18.45 17.60
C PHE A 226 3.56 -19.81 17.17
N LYS A 227 3.98 -20.65 18.12
CA LYS A 227 4.41 -22.02 17.82
C LYS A 227 3.29 -22.90 17.27
N TRP A 228 2.09 -22.79 17.82
CA TRP A 228 0.92 -23.52 17.30
C TRP A 228 0.47 -23.02 15.93
N LEU A 229 0.50 -21.70 15.72
CA LEU A 229 0.20 -21.10 14.42
C LEU A 229 1.26 -21.41 13.36
N GLY A 230 2.52 -21.57 13.77
CA GLY A 230 3.64 -21.94 12.90
C GLY A 230 3.65 -23.39 12.43
N TRP A 231 3.11 -24.30 13.25
CA TRP A 231 3.09 -25.74 12.97
C TRP A 231 2.57 -26.15 11.58
N PRO A 232 1.45 -25.61 11.06
CA PRO A 232 0.99 -25.90 9.70
C PRO A 232 1.90 -25.37 8.59
N PHE A 233 2.79 -24.41 8.87
CA PHE A 233 3.73 -23.87 7.88
C PHE A 233 5.03 -24.67 7.81
N VAL A 234 5.42 -25.38 8.87
CA VAL A 234 6.64 -26.23 8.89
C VAL A 234 6.74 -27.18 7.68
N PRO A 235 5.74 -28.01 7.35
CA PRO A 235 5.84 -28.91 6.19
C PRO A 235 5.96 -28.16 4.86
N LEU A 236 5.36 -26.97 4.75
CA LEU A 236 5.46 -26.12 3.56
C LEU A 236 6.88 -25.55 3.42
N LEU A 237 7.48 -25.08 4.52
CA LEU A 237 8.83 -24.53 4.55
C LEU A 237 9.89 -25.61 4.28
N GLN A 238 9.68 -26.83 4.81
CA GLN A 238 10.53 -27.99 4.51
C GLN A 238 10.46 -28.37 3.02
N LEU A 239 9.27 -28.34 2.42
CA LEU A 239 9.09 -28.62 1.00
C LEU A 239 9.76 -27.56 0.11
N LEU A 240 9.82 -26.31 0.57
CA LEU A 240 10.56 -25.22 -0.08
C LEU A 240 12.08 -25.26 0.17
N GLY A 241 12.57 -26.23 0.95
CA GLY A 241 13.99 -26.40 1.24
C GLY A 241 14.58 -25.31 2.15
N ILE A 242 13.74 -24.62 2.94
CA ILE A 242 14.19 -23.55 3.83
C ILE A 242 14.89 -24.17 5.05
N PRO A 243 16.18 -23.84 5.31
CA PRO A 243 16.88 -24.33 6.49
C PRO A 243 16.19 -23.82 7.76
N GLU A 244 16.23 -24.62 8.83
CA GLU A 244 15.64 -24.26 10.14
C GLU A 244 14.13 -23.95 10.08
N ALA A 245 13.38 -24.68 9.24
CA ALA A 245 11.93 -24.49 9.02
C ALA A 245 11.09 -24.40 10.31
N GLU A 246 11.46 -25.10 11.38
CA GLU A 246 10.79 -24.98 12.67
C GLU A 246 11.02 -23.63 13.34
N ALA A 247 12.25 -23.09 13.30
CA ALA A 247 12.57 -21.78 13.83
C ALA A 247 12.00 -20.65 12.95
N ALA A 248 12.00 -20.83 11.63
CA ALA A 248 11.42 -19.87 10.69
C ALA A 248 9.88 -19.77 10.78
N SER A 249 9.22 -20.80 11.32
CA SER A 249 7.76 -20.85 11.44
C SER A 249 7.19 -20.13 12.67
N GLN A 250 8.02 -19.69 13.63
CA GLN A 250 7.60 -19.24 14.97
C GLN A 250 8.03 -17.82 15.29
#